data_AF-A0AAW1HVJ7-F1
#
_entry.id   AF-A0AAW1HVJ7-F1
#
_cell.length_a   1.000
_cell.length_b   1.000
_cell.length_c   1.000
_cell.angle_alpha   90.00
_cell.angle_beta   90.00
_cell.angle_gamma   90.00
#
_symmetry.space_group_name_H-M   'P 1'
#
loop_
_entity.id
_entity.type
_entity.pdbx_description
1 polymer ?
#
loop_
_entity_poly.entity_id
_entity_poly.type
_entity_poly.pdbx_seq_one_letter_code
_entity_poly.pdbx_strand_id
1 'polypeptide(L)'
;MKRKIFDLQLFAEESAREAAASEVTATRVSGVADLGEGTSASGDEKPSNEPPKPEAKYTDKDVDDIISRKFAEWEKKKEKEISQAEELANLNAQERAERERDQMKEELESLKRANTLNELTGTARKMLSEQEVSVPDELLVNLVRDNAEDTKTAVNKFAEVFKEAVKKGIADALKGQPPKVGGANTVTKDDIMAVKNPIERQELIAKNIHLFQKGV
;
A
#
# COMPACT_ATOMS: atom_id res chain seq x y z
N MET A 1 -18.67 -35.03 4.63
CA MET A 1 -17.56 -34.06 4.64
C MET A 1 -18.08 -32.77 5.26
N LYS A 2 -17.54 -32.40 6.43
CA LYS A 2 -18.01 -31.26 7.22
C LYS A 2 -17.59 -29.95 6.53
N ARG A 3 -18.55 -29.05 6.32
CA ARG A 3 -18.38 -27.72 5.73
C ARG A 3 -17.57 -26.84 6.69
N LYS A 4 -16.46 -26.26 6.24
CA LYS A 4 -15.82 -25.12 6.90
C LYS A 4 -16.43 -23.84 6.33
N ILE A 5 -17.41 -23.30 7.05
CA ILE A 5 -17.95 -21.97 6.81
C ILE A 5 -17.09 -21.02 7.63
N PHE A 6 -16.44 -20.11 6.93
CA PHE A 6 -15.76 -18.88 7.37
C PHE A 6 -15.89 -18.54 8.85
N ASP A 7 -14.74 -18.44 9.52
CA ASP A 7 -14.58 -17.86 10.86
C ASP A 7 -15.03 -16.39 10.84
N LEU A 8 -16.31 -16.17 11.08
CA LEU A 8 -16.94 -14.87 11.39
C LEU A 8 -17.06 -14.69 12.92
N GLN A 9 -16.11 -15.21 13.69
CA GLN A 9 -16.13 -15.22 15.16
C GLN A 9 -14.90 -14.53 15.78
N LEU A 10 -14.40 -13.48 15.14
CA LEU A 10 -13.33 -12.63 15.72
C LEU A 10 -13.73 -11.16 15.89
N PHE A 11 -15.02 -10.82 15.75
CA PHE A 11 -15.51 -9.44 15.94
C PHE A 11 -16.80 -9.34 16.78
N ALA A 12 -17.27 -10.45 17.36
CA ALA A 12 -18.48 -10.46 18.20
C ALA A 12 -18.26 -10.98 19.64
N GLU A 13 -17.03 -11.27 20.05
CA GLU A 13 -16.72 -11.77 21.41
C GLU A 13 -15.87 -10.78 22.22
N GLU A 14 -16.27 -9.51 22.26
CA GLU A 14 -15.84 -8.58 23.33
C GLU A 14 -16.93 -7.55 23.71
N SER A 15 -18.21 -7.92 23.62
CA SER A 15 -19.29 -7.10 24.18
C SER A 15 -20.39 -7.90 24.90
N ALA A 16 -20.14 -9.18 25.21
CA ALA A 16 -21.15 -10.06 25.81
C ALA A 16 -20.61 -11.01 26.90
N ARG A 17 -19.48 -10.68 27.54
CA ARG A 17 -19.01 -11.33 28.78
C ARG A 17 -19.03 -10.37 29.96
N GLU A 18 -20.15 -9.70 30.20
CA GLU A 18 -20.45 -9.19 31.55
C GLU A 18 -21.95 -9.04 31.76
N ALA A 19 -22.67 -10.15 31.58
CA ALA A 19 -24.05 -10.25 32.03
C ALA A 19 -24.32 -11.68 32.51
N ALA A 20 -24.72 -11.76 33.78
CA ALA A 20 -25.23 -12.93 34.51
C ALA A 20 -24.19 -13.90 35.13
N ALA A 21 -23.73 -13.54 36.34
CA ALA A 21 -23.90 -14.39 37.53
C ALA A 21 -23.44 -13.64 38.80
N SER A 22 -24.38 -13.11 39.58
CA SER A 22 -24.39 -13.27 41.05
C SER A 22 -25.62 -12.55 41.62
N GLU A 23 -26.68 -13.32 41.84
CA GLU A 23 -27.81 -12.95 42.67
C GLU A 23 -27.36 -12.99 44.15
N VAL A 24 -27.24 -11.83 44.79
CA VAL A 24 -27.15 -11.74 46.26
C VAL A 24 -28.13 -10.69 46.74
N THR A 25 -29.12 -11.22 47.44
CA THR A 25 -30.11 -10.58 48.30
C THR A 25 -29.65 -9.26 48.94
N ALA A 26 -30.49 -8.25 48.77
CA ALA A 26 -30.46 -7.01 49.53
C ALA A 26 -30.70 -7.29 51.03
N THR A 27 -29.61 -7.49 51.78
CA THR A 27 -29.62 -7.42 53.24
C THR A 27 -29.31 -5.98 53.66
N ARG A 28 -30.34 -5.34 54.21
CA ARG A 28 -30.29 -4.09 54.96
C ARG A 28 -29.38 -4.24 56.19
N VAL A 29 -28.28 -3.50 56.22
CA VAL A 29 -27.47 -3.12 57.39
C VAL A 29 -27.51 -1.59 57.39
N SER A 30 -28.26 -0.85 58.23
CA SER A 30 -28.32 -0.75 59.70
C SER A 30 -26.98 -0.46 60.37
N GLY A 31 -26.76 0.83 60.64
CA GLY A 31 -25.79 1.41 61.60
C GLY A 31 -24.40 1.67 61.00
N VAL A 32 -23.69 2.77 61.25
CA VAL A 32 -23.79 3.90 62.21
C VAL A 32 -22.61 4.83 61.81
N ALA A 33 -22.77 6.15 61.65
CA ALA A 33 -22.53 7.09 62.74
C ALA A 33 -23.21 8.43 62.42
N ASP A 34 -24.38 8.54 63.01
CA ASP A 34 -25.13 9.74 63.32
C ASP A 34 -24.32 10.61 64.29
N LEU A 35 -24.22 11.91 63.97
CA LEU A 35 -23.65 12.94 64.83
C LEU A 35 -24.58 13.11 66.03
N GLY A 36 -24.19 12.48 67.14
CA GLY A 36 -24.94 12.49 68.39
C GLY A 36 -25.06 13.89 68.98
N GLU A 37 -26.25 14.48 68.84
CA GLU A 37 -26.72 15.60 69.64
C GLU A 37 -27.57 15.04 70.78
N GLY A 38 -26.98 14.98 71.97
CA GLY A 38 -27.63 14.50 73.18
C GLY A 38 -27.19 15.34 74.37
N THR A 39 -27.91 16.43 74.64
CA THR A 39 -27.83 17.11 75.93
C THR A 39 -29.07 16.75 76.75
N SER A 40 -28.86 16.09 77.88
CA SER A 40 -29.84 15.99 78.96
C SER A 40 -29.11 16.16 80.28
N ALA A 41 -29.69 17.01 81.11
CA ALA A 41 -29.17 17.51 82.36
C ALA A 41 -29.05 16.44 83.46
N SER A 42 -28.02 16.55 84.31
CA SER A 42 -28.15 16.98 85.73
C SER A 42 -27.01 16.42 86.60
N GLY A 43 -26.46 17.27 87.49
CA GLY A 43 -26.06 16.87 88.85
C GLY A 43 -24.59 16.53 89.17
N ASP A 44 -23.83 17.58 89.47
CA ASP A 44 -22.96 17.80 90.66
C ASP A 44 -21.67 17.01 91.04
N GLU A 45 -20.72 17.85 91.51
CA GLU A 45 -19.56 17.67 92.42
C GLU A 45 -18.14 17.18 91.98
N LYS A 46 -17.27 18.20 91.73
CA LYS A 46 -15.91 18.49 92.31
C LYS A 46 -14.69 17.54 92.09
N PRO A 47 -13.45 18.04 92.32
CA PRO A 47 -12.46 18.36 91.29
C PRO A 47 -11.36 17.29 91.15
N SER A 48 -10.92 17.01 89.92
CA SER A 48 -9.70 16.21 89.68
C SER A 48 -8.64 17.08 89.01
N ASN A 49 -7.46 17.05 89.63
CA ASN A 49 -6.27 17.81 89.30
C ASN A 49 -5.50 17.04 88.20
N GLU A 50 -5.57 17.48 86.94
CA GLU A 50 -4.77 16.94 85.83
C GLU A 50 -3.90 18.04 85.20
N PRO A 51 -2.67 17.71 84.76
CA PRO A 51 -1.71 18.69 84.22
C PRO A 51 -2.24 19.33 82.92
N PRO A 52 -1.77 20.55 82.55
CA PRO A 52 -2.35 21.30 81.44
C PRO A 52 -2.26 20.51 80.14
N LYS A 53 -3.43 20.15 79.57
CA LYS A 53 -3.52 19.61 78.21
C LYS A 53 -2.93 20.64 77.25
N PRO A 54 -2.09 20.22 76.28
CA PRO A 54 -1.55 21.15 75.30
C PRO A 54 -2.71 21.82 74.57
N GLU A 55 -2.75 23.15 74.62
CA GLU A 55 -3.76 23.95 73.90
C GLU A 55 -3.77 23.53 72.43
N ALA A 56 -4.95 23.22 71.90
CA ALA A 56 -5.11 22.83 70.50
C ALA A 56 -4.61 23.98 69.62
N LYS A 57 -3.54 23.73 68.85
CA LYS A 57 -2.86 24.75 68.04
C LYS A 57 -3.71 25.28 66.88
N TYR A 58 -4.84 24.62 66.59
CA TYR A 58 -5.79 24.95 65.53
C TYR A 58 -7.21 24.68 66.01
N THR A 59 -8.15 25.53 65.60
CA THR A 59 -9.59 25.27 65.78
C THR A 59 -10.13 24.41 64.63
N ASP A 60 -11.23 23.71 64.84
CA ASP A 60 -11.86 22.88 63.79
C ASP A 60 -12.17 23.68 62.52
N LYS A 61 -12.52 24.97 62.68
CA LYS A 61 -12.71 25.91 61.56
C LYS A 61 -11.42 26.15 60.76
N ASP A 62 -10.28 26.30 61.44
CA ASP A 62 -8.99 26.47 60.76
C ASP A 62 -8.62 25.21 59.96
N VAL A 63 -8.97 24.04 60.49
CA VAL A 63 -8.74 22.75 59.81
C VAL A 63 -9.65 22.62 58.59
N ASP A 64 -10.93 22.94 58.69
CA ASP A 64 -11.88 22.93 57.58
C ASP A 64 -11.47 23.92 56.46
N ASP A 65 -10.99 25.10 56.83
CA ASP A 65 -10.49 26.10 55.87
C ASP A 65 -9.20 25.63 55.17
N ILE A 66 -8.33 24.88 55.86
CA ILE A 66 -7.14 24.28 55.26
C ILE A 66 -7.53 23.13 54.33
N ILE A 67 -8.46 22.27 54.75
CA ILE A 67 -8.94 21.14 53.95
C ILE A 67 -9.64 21.66 52.70
N SER A 68 -10.51 22.66 52.81
CA SER A 68 -11.23 23.25 51.68
C SER A 68 -10.27 23.88 50.67
N ARG A 69 -9.25 24.60 51.14
CA ARG A 69 -8.19 25.15 50.26
C ARG A 69 -7.41 24.05 49.54
N LYS A 70 -7.00 23.01 50.26
CA LYS A 70 -6.28 21.86 49.67
C LYS A 70 -7.16 21.07 48.70
N PHE A 71 -8.44 20.93 48.99
CA PHE A 71 -9.40 20.26 48.13
C PHE A 71 -9.59 21.06 46.83
N ALA A 72 -9.77 22.38 46.93
CA ALA A 72 -9.86 23.25 45.76
C ALA A 72 -8.58 23.25 44.90
N GLU A 73 -7.39 23.20 45.53
CA GLU A 73 -6.12 23.04 44.82
C GLU A 73 -5.98 21.67 44.15
N TRP A 74 -6.42 20.61 44.84
CA TRP A 74 -6.39 19.24 44.33
C TRP A 74 -7.36 19.05 43.17
N GLU A 75 -8.58 19.57 43.28
CA GLU A 75 -9.59 19.54 42.21
C GLU A 75 -9.10 20.32 40.98
N LYS A 76 -8.55 21.52 41.17
CA LYS A 76 -7.93 22.29 40.06
C LYS A 76 -6.76 21.56 39.41
N LYS A 77 -5.95 20.84 40.19
CA LYS A 77 -4.84 20.05 39.65
C LYS A 77 -5.38 18.85 38.87
N LYS A 78 -6.40 18.18 39.39
CA LYS A 78 -7.02 17.02 38.76
C LYS A 78 -7.72 17.37 37.46
N GLU A 79 -8.45 18.48 37.43
CA GLU A 79 -9.10 19.00 36.24
C GLU A 79 -8.08 19.33 35.14
N LYS A 80 -6.95 19.96 35.49
CA LYS A 80 -5.86 20.23 34.54
C LYS A 80 -5.22 18.95 34.01
N GLU A 81 -5.01 17.95 34.85
CA GLU A 81 -4.45 16.66 34.45
C GLU A 81 -5.42 15.90 33.51
N ILE A 82 -6.71 15.92 33.80
CA ILE A 82 -7.74 15.28 32.97
C ILE A 82 -7.86 16.02 31.63
N SER A 83 -7.99 17.35 31.64
CA SER A 83 -8.10 18.16 30.42
C SER A 83 -6.90 18.00 29.50
N GLN A 84 -5.66 17.96 30.03
CA GLN A 84 -4.46 17.71 29.22
C GLN A 84 -4.43 16.29 28.67
N ALA A 85 -4.83 15.29 29.45
CA ALA A 85 -4.88 13.91 28.99
C ALA A 85 -5.94 13.71 27.90
N GLU A 86 -7.11 14.33 28.06
CA GLU A 86 -8.20 14.31 27.08
C GLU A 86 -7.80 15.03 25.78
N GLU A 87 -7.16 16.21 25.86
CA GLU A 87 -6.68 16.92 24.68
C GLU A 87 -5.64 16.09 23.91
N LEU A 88 -4.68 15.47 24.62
CA LEU A 88 -3.69 14.58 24.01
C LEU A 88 -4.33 13.32 23.40
N ALA A 89 -5.31 12.71 24.08
CA ALA A 89 -6.02 11.54 23.58
C ALA A 89 -6.85 11.89 22.34
N ASN A 90 -7.55 13.03 22.35
CA ASN A 90 -8.36 13.51 21.25
C ASN A 90 -7.50 13.88 20.03
N LEU A 91 -6.37 14.56 20.22
CA LEU A 91 -5.42 14.85 19.14
C LEU A 91 -4.90 13.55 18.51
N ASN A 92 -4.53 12.56 19.33
CA ASN A 92 -4.05 11.29 18.83
C ASN A 92 -5.14 10.48 18.10
N ALA A 93 -6.39 10.53 18.59
CA ALA A 93 -7.53 9.90 17.93
C ALA A 93 -7.86 10.58 16.59
N GLN A 94 -7.83 11.91 16.55
CA GLN A 94 -8.07 12.67 15.32
C GLN A 94 -6.98 12.42 14.27
N GLU A 95 -5.70 12.43 14.66
CA GLU A 95 -4.58 12.15 13.75
C GLU A 95 -4.64 10.72 13.20
N ARG A 96 -5.06 9.73 14.01
CA ARG A 96 -5.31 8.36 13.53
C ARG A 96 -6.46 8.34 12.52
N ALA A 97 -7.59 8.96 12.84
CA ALA A 97 -8.74 9.01 11.94
C ALA A 97 -8.41 9.73 10.62
N GLU A 98 -7.62 10.80 10.65
CA GLU A 98 -7.18 11.51 9.45
C GLU A 98 -6.27 10.64 8.58
N ARG A 99 -5.28 9.96 9.17
CA ARG A 99 -4.41 9.03 8.45
C ARG A 99 -5.18 7.87 7.84
N GLU A 100 -6.11 7.28 8.59
CA GLU A 100 -6.97 6.20 8.08
C GLU A 100 -7.84 6.69 6.92
N ARG A 101 -8.43 7.88 7.03
CA ARG A 101 -9.19 8.47 5.92
C ARG A 101 -8.31 8.74 4.70
N ASP A 102 -7.10 9.23 4.90
CA ASP A 102 -6.20 9.55 3.79
C ASP A 102 -5.69 8.28 3.10
N GLN A 103 -5.38 7.23 3.86
CA GLN A 103 -5.11 5.89 3.31
C GLN A 103 -6.29 5.38 2.48
N MET A 104 -7.51 5.46 3.02
CA MET A 104 -8.71 5.04 2.29
C MET A 104 -8.96 5.87 1.03
N LYS A 105 -8.70 7.17 1.06
CA LYS A 105 -8.80 8.02 -0.14
C LYS A 105 -7.76 7.63 -1.18
N GLU A 106 -6.52 7.40 -0.77
CA GLU A 106 -5.44 6.99 -1.67
C GLU A 106 -5.75 5.65 -2.33
N GLU A 107 -6.26 4.67 -1.56
CA GLU A 107 -6.71 3.40 -2.10
C GLU A 107 -7.87 3.58 -3.08
N LEU A 108 -8.87 4.40 -2.76
CA LEU A 108 -9.97 4.70 -3.66
C LEU A 108 -9.51 5.40 -4.94
N GLU A 109 -8.58 6.34 -4.85
CA GLU A 109 -8.01 7.04 -6.01
C GLU A 109 -7.15 6.10 -6.86
N SER A 110 -6.38 5.23 -6.23
CA SER A 110 -5.59 4.19 -6.90
C SER A 110 -6.50 3.22 -7.66
N LEU A 111 -7.56 2.71 -7.02
CA LEU A 111 -8.54 1.83 -7.64
C LEU A 111 -9.31 2.51 -8.77
N LYS A 112 -9.71 3.77 -8.58
CA LYS A 112 -10.36 4.57 -9.65
C LYS A 112 -9.43 4.74 -10.84
N ARG A 113 -8.17 5.12 -10.61
CA ARG A 113 -7.16 5.23 -11.67
C ARG A 113 -6.92 3.90 -12.38
N ALA A 114 -6.80 2.80 -11.64
CA ALA A 114 -6.64 1.47 -12.23
C ALA A 114 -7.85 1.11 -13.11
N ASN A 115 -9.06 1.41 -12.66
CA ASN A 115 -10.27 1.15 -13.44
C ASN A 115 -10.32 1.99 -14.72
N THR A 116 -10.06 3.30 -14.63
CA THR A 116 -10.02 4.17 -15.82
C THR A 116 -8.95 3.71 -16.81
N LEU A 117 -7.76 3.32 -16.32
CA LEU A 117 -6.71 2.77 -17.17
C LEU A 117 -7.14 1.47 -17.84
N ASN A 118 -7.83 0.57 -17.14
CA ASN A 118 -8.34 -0.68 -17.72
C ASN A 118 -9.41 -0.42 -18.79
N GLU A 119 -10.33 0.51 -18.55
CA GLU A 119 -11.35 0.91 -19.53
C GLU A 119 -10.71 1.49 -20.79
N LEU A 120 -9.77 2.42 -20.63
CA LEU A 120 -9.01 3.02 -21.74
C LEU A 120 -8.10 2.00 -22.45
N THR A 121 -7.54 1.04 -21.73
CA THR A 121 -6.78 -0.08 -22.32
C THR A 121 -7.70 -0.95 -23.17
N GLY A 122 -8.92 -1.22 -22.71
CA GLY A 122 -9.92 -1.96 -23.46
C GLY A 122 -10.35 -1.25 -24.75
N THR A 123 -10.53 0.08 -24.71
CA THR A 123 -10.83 0.85 -25.92
C THR A 123 -9.65 0.91 -26.87
N ALA A 124 -8.43 1.15 -26.37
CA ALA A 124 -7.20 1.10 -27.15
C ALA A 124 -7.01 -0.26 -27.85
N ARG A 125 -7.25 -1.37 -27.13
CA ARG A 125 -7.18 -2.72 -27.70
C ARG A 125 -8.16 -2.92 -28.85
N LYS A 126 -9.41 -2.45 -28.69
CA LYS A 126 -10.43 -2.50 -29.74
C LYS A 126 -9.98 -1.70 -30.97
N MET A 127 -9.49 -0.49 -30.76
CA MET A 127 -9.00 0.37 -31.84
C MET A 127 -7.80 -0.22 -32.59
N LEU A 128 -6.85 -0.86 -31.89
CA LEU A 128 -5.73 -1.54 -32.55
C LEU A 128 -6.17 -2.81 -33.28
N SER A 129 -7.10 -3.57 -32.71
CA SER A 129 -7.70 -4.74 -33.36
C SER A 129 -8.43 -4.36 -34.65
N GLU A 130 -9.18 -3.25 -34.65
CA GLU A 130 -9.81 -2.68 -35.85
C GLU A 130 -8.79 -2.31 -36.93
N GLN A 131 -7.58 -1.94 -36.52
CA GLN A 131 -6.48 -1.64 -37.42
C GLN A 131 -5.64 -2.87 -37.80
N GLU A 132 -6.08 -4.09 -37.43
CA GLU A 132 -5.38 -5.37 -37.66
C GLU A 132 -4.00 -5.46 -36.97
N VAL A 133 -3.79 -4.68 -35.90
CA VAL A 133 -2.56 -4.72 -35.10
C VAL A 133 -2.87 -5.38 -33.76
N SER A 134 -2.35 -6.58 -33.53
CA SER A 134 -2.47 -7.27 -32.25
C SER A 134 -1.27 -6.92 -31.36
N VAL A 135 -1.55 -6.30 -30.20
CA VAL A 135 -0.55 -5.87 -29.21
C VAL A 135 -0.92 -6.46 -27.86
N PRO A 136 0.03 -7.04 -27.10
CA PRO A 136 -0.22 -7.53 -25.75
C PRO A 136 -0.54 -6.39 -24.79
N ASP A 137 -1.37 -6.68 -23.80
CA ASP A 137 -1.86 -5.70 -22.82
C ASP A 137 -0.75 -5.00 -22.06
N GLU A 138 0.34 -5.71 -21.77
CA GLU A 138 1.53 -5.16 -21.10
C GLU A 138 2.12 -3.96 -21.85
N LEU A 139 2.03 -3.94 -23.19
CA LEU A 139 2.49 -2.82 -24.00
C LEU A 139 1.42 -1.74 -24.17
N LEU A 140 0.14 -2.10 -24.06
CA LEU A 140 -0.98 -1.15 -24.11
C LEU A 140 -1.00 -0.23 -22.89
N VAL A 141 -0.61 -0.72 -21.71
CA VAL A 141 -0.50 0.10 -20.49
C VAL A 141 0.40 1.32 -20.70
N ASN A 142 1.46 1.18 -21.51
CA ASN A 142 2.38 2.28 -21.82
C ASN A 142 1.84 3.26 -22.87
N LEU A 143 0.79 2.85 -23.60
CA LEU A 143 0.17 3.64 -24.66
C LEU A 143 -1.06 4.41 -24.18
N VAL A 144 -1.69 3.93 -23.11
CA VAL A 144 -2.81 4.60 -22.44
C VAL A 144 -2.30 5.78 -21.61
N ARG A 145 -2.93 6.93 -21.81
CA ARG A 145 -2.65 8.21 -21.14
C ARG A 145 -3.79 8.54 -20.18
N ASP A 146 -3.61 9.59 -19.38
CA ASP A 146 -4.64 10.05 -18.42
C ASP A 146 -5.97 10.42 -19.09
N ASN A 147 -5.93 10.86 -20.35
CA ASN A 147 -7.10 11.23 -21.13
C ASN A 147 -7.40 10.23 -22.25
N ALA A 148 -8.70 10.09 -22.56
CA ALA A 148 -9.17 9.25 -23.66
C ALA A 148 -8.69 9.72 -25.04
N GLU A 149 -8.69 11.03 -25.30
CA GLU A 149 -8.23 11.61 -26.58
C GLU A 149 -6.73 11.43 -26.78
N ASP A 150 -5.93 11.61 -25.72
CA ASP A 150 -4.48 11.38 -25.77
C ASP A 150 -4.17 9.91 -26.00
N THR A 151 -4.92 9.00 -25.36
CA THR A 151 -4.82 7.55 -25.61
C THR A 151 -5.12 7.22 -27.08
N LYS A 152 -6.22 7.77 -27.62
CA LYS A 152 -6.62 7.54 -29.02
C LYS A 152 -5.56 8.02 -30.02
N THR A 153 -5.02 9.22 -29.81
CA THR A 153 -4.00 9.78 -30.69
C THR A 153 -2.68 9.00 -30.60
N ALA A 154 -2.29 8.57 -29.40
CA ALA A 154 -1.11 7.73 -29.20
C ALA A 154 -1.27 6.37 -29.89
N VAL A 155 -2.44 5.74 -29.73
CA VAL A 155 -2.80 4.46 -30.37
C VAL A 155 -2.73 4.54 -31.88
N ASN A 156 -3.33 5.57 -32.48
CA ASN A 156 -3.31 5.75 -33.93
C ASN A 156 -1.88 5.96 -34.46
N LYS A 157 -1.10 6.83 -33.82
CA LYS A 157 0.31 7.07 -34.21
C LYS A 157 1.15 5.81 -34.11
N PHE A 158 0.97 5.04 -33.04
CA PHE A 158 1.67 3.77 -32.87
C PHE A 158 1.33 2.79 -34.00
N ALA A 159 0.05 2.64 -34.34
CA ALA A 159 -0.38 1.73 -35.38
C ALA A 159 0.15 2.13 -36.78
N GLU A 160 0.21 3.43 -37.08
CA GLU A 160 0.81 3.95 -38.31
C GLU A 160 2.30 3.60 -38.40
N VAL A 161 3.08 3.98 -37.38
CA VAL A 161 4.52 3.71 -37.32
C VAL A 161 4.82 2.21 -37.34
N PHE A 162 4.00 1.41 -36.64
CA PHE A 162 4.14 -0.04 -36.63
C PHE A 162 3.93 -0.63 -38.03
N LYS A 163 2.88 -0.23 -38.75
CA LYS A 163 2.62 -0.71 -40.12
C LYS A 163 3.73 -0.31 -41.07
N GLU A 164 4.27 0.90 -40.96
CA GLU A 164 5.42 1.34 -41.77
C GLU A 164 6.68 0.54 -41.46
N ALA A 165 7.00 0.33 -40.18
CA ALA A 165 8.16 -0.44 -39.75
C ALA A 165 8.05 -1.91 -40.19
N VAL A 166 6.87 -2.52 -40.06
CA VAL A 166 6.60 -3.89 -40.53
C VAL A 166 6.72 -3.97 -42.05
N LYS A 167 6.14 -3.03 -42.81
CA LYS A 167 6.31 -2.98 -44.27
C LYS A 167 7.77 -2.86 -44.67
N LYS A 168 8.54 -2.00 -44.00
CA LYS A 168 9.98 -1.84 -44.25
C LYS A 168 10.75 -3.11 -43.93
N GLY A 169 10.47 -3.75 -42.79
CA GLY A 169 11.08 -5.03 -42.41
C GLY A 169 10.75 -6.15 -43.39
N ILE A 170 9.50 -6.23 -43.87
CA ILE A 170 9.10 -7.17 -44.92
C ILE A 170 9.81 -6.84 -46.23
N ALA A 171 9.90 -5.57 -46.61
CA ALA A 171 10.60 -5.16 -47.82
C ALA A 171 12.09 -5.51 -47.76
N ASP A 172 12.74 -5.32 -46.61
CA ASP A 172 14.14 -5.67 -46.41
C ASP A 172 14.36 -7.19 -46.36
N ALA A 173 13.42 -7.94 -45.76
CA ALA A 173 13.43 -9.40 -45.82
C ALA A 173 13.20 -9.93 -47.25
N LEU A 174 12.31 -9.29 -48.01
CA LEU A 174 11.95 -9.69 -49.38
C LEU A 174 13.02 -9.30 -50.40
N LYS A 175 13.77 -8.21 -50.16
CA LYS A 175 15.00 -7.90 -50.92
C LYS A 175 16.00 -9.07 -50.86
N GLY A 176 15.89 -9.91 -49.83
CA GLY A 176 16.77 -11.04 -49.60
C GLY A 176 18.17 -10.56 -49.20
N GLN A 177 18.93 -11.43 -48.53
CA GLN A 177 20.38 -11.23 -48.55
C GLN A 177 20.81 -11.38 -50.01
N PRO A 178 21.57 -10.42 -50.58
CA PRO A 178 22.13 -10.63 -51.91
C PRO A 178 22.84 -11.99 -51.89
N PRO A 179 22.65 -12.85 -52.91
CA PRO A 179 23.41 -14.08 -53.00
C PRO A 179 24.87 -13.70 -52.77
N LYS A 180 25.58 -14.41 -51.91
CA LYS A 180 26.96 -14.10 -51.53
C LYS A 180 27.82 -14.10 -52.80
N VAL A 181 27.91 -12.97 -53.48
CA VAL A 181 28.75 -12.75 -54.65
C VAL A 181 30.16 -12.60 -54.07
N GLY A 182 30.77 -13.74 -53.80
CA GLY A 182 32.03 -13.82 -53.08
C GLY A 182 32.42 -15.26 -52.78
N GLY A 183 32.24 -16.12 -53.78
CA GLY A 183 32.53 -17.53 -53.71
C GLY A 183 32.00 -18.25 -54.94
N ALA A 184 32.15 -17.62 -56.11
CA ALA A 184 32.12 -18.40 -57.32
C ALA A 184 33.28 -19.39 -57.19
N ASN A 185 32.98 -20.67 -56.92
CA ASN A 185 33.88 -21.79 -57.19
C ASN A 185 34.08 -21.94 -58.72
N THR A 186 34.02 -20.84 -59.48
CA THR A 186 34.42 -20.76 -60.87
C THR A 186 35.93 -20.60 -60.83
N VAL A 187 36.62 -21.74 -60.81
CA VAL A 187 38.08 -21.78 -60.93
C VAL A 187 38.45 -20.94 -62.14
N THR A 188 39.14 -19.81 -61.93
CA THR A 188 39.51 -18.94 -63.05
C THR A 188 40.73 -19.51 -63.77
N LYS A 189 41.00 -19.03 -64.99
CA LYS A 189 42.18 -19.43 -65.76
C LYS A 189 43.47 -19.25 -64.95
N ASP A 190 43.55 -18.16 -64.20
CA ASP A 190 44.70 -17.79 -63.39
C ASP A 190 44.83 -18.70 -62.15
N ASP A 191 43.71 -19.07 -61.52
CA ASP A 191 43.69 -20.02 -60.40
C ASP A 191 44.19 -21.41 -60.84
N ILE A 192 43.79 -21.87 -62.03
CA ILE A 192 44.25 -23.14 -62.60
C ILE A 192 45.75 -23.09 -62.89
N MET A 193 46.25 -22.00 -63.50
CA MET A 193 47.67 -21.85 -63.83
C MET A 193 48.56 -21.67 -62.58
N ALA A 194 48.00 -21.17 -61.47
CA ALA A 194 48.69 -21.03 -60.19
C ALA A 194 48.90 -22.36 -59.44
N VAL A 195 48.22 -23.46 -59.85
CA VAL A 195 48.39 -24.79 -59.23
C VAL A 195 49.81 -25.31 -59.46
N LYS A 196 50.60 -25.48 -58.40
CA LYS A 196 52.03 -25.84 -58.47
C LYS A 196 52.28 -27.21 -59.11
N ASN A 197 51.37 -28.16 -58.93
CA ASN A 197 51.51 -29.53 -59.45
C ASN A 197 51.13 -29.57 -60.95
N PRO A 198 52.05 -30.00 -61.83
CA PRO A 198 51.80 -29.96 -63.29
C PRO A 198 50.72 -30.94 -63.74
N ILE A 199 50.61 -32.11 -63.12
CA ILE A 199 49.58 -33.11 -63.46
C ILE A 199 48.20 -32.61 -63.08
N GLU A 200 48.04 -32.14 -61.84
CA GLU A 200 46.77 -31.58 -61.34
C GLU A 200 46.35 -30.34 -62.14
N ARG A 201 47.32 -29.50 -62.52
CA ARG A 201 47.08 -28.36 -63.41
C ARG A 201 46.53 -28.81 -64.77
N GLN A 202 47.14 -29.79 -65.42
CA GLN A 202 46.68 -30.31 -66.71
C GLN A 202 45.29 -30.94 -66.61
N GLU A 203 44.99 -31.66 -65.52
CA GLU A 203 43.65 -32.18 -65.28
C GLU A 203 42.61 -31.07 -65.12
N LEU A 204 42.95 -30.00 -64.40
CA LEU A 204 42.06 -28.86 -64.21
C LEU A 204 41.87 -28.06 -65.51
N ILE A 205 42.89 -27.98 -66.36
CA ILE A 205 42.78 -27.44 -67.71
C ILE A 205 41.86 -28.32 -68.56
N ALA A 206 42.01 -29.65 -68.51
CA ALA A 206 41.19 -30.60 -69.26
C ALA A 206 39.72 -30.59 -68.81
N LYS A 207 39.47 -30.45 -67.50
CA LYS A 207 38.13 -30.33 -66.91
C LYS A 207 37.50 -28.96 -67.22
N ASN A 208 38.30 -27.91 -67.37
CA ASN A 208 37.86 -26.54 -67.65
C ASN A 208 38.40 -26.00 -68.98
N ILE A 209 38.37 -26.81 -70.04
CA ILE A 209 38.92 -26.48 -71.38
C ILE A 209 38.36 -25.17 -71.94
N HIS A 210 37.09 -24.87 -71.65
CA HIS A 210 36.42 -23.66 -72.10
C HIS A 210 37.11 -22.36 -71.62
N LEU A 211 37.89 -22.39 -70.54
CA LEU A 211 38.67 -21.23 -70.04
C LEU A 211 39.99 -21.02 -70.81
N PHE A 212 40.42 -22.03 -71.57
CA PHE A 212 41.70 -22.03 -72.30
C PHE A 212 41.53 -22.00 -73.82
N GLN A 213 40.33 -22.28 -74.32
CA GLN A 213 39.99 -22.07 -75.72
C GLN A 213 39.82 -20.57 -75.98
N LYS A 214 40.80 -19.96 -76.65
CA LYS A 214 40.69 -18.60 -77.19
C LYS A 214 39.67 -18.65 -78.32
N GLY A 215 38.58 -17.87 -78.19
CA GLY A 215 37.57 -17.77 -79.24
C GLY A 215 38.22 -17.56 -80.61
N VAL A 216 37.77 -18.35 -81.57
CA VAL A 216 38.01 -18.13 -83.01
C VAL A 216 37.28 -16.85 -83.42
#